data_AF-A0A3B9MNB5-F1
#
_entry.id   AF-A0A3B9MNB5-F1
#
_cell.length_a   1.000
_cell.length_b   1.000
_cell.length_c   1.000
_cell.angle_alpha   90.00
_cell.angle_beta   90.00
_cell.angle_gamma   90.00
#
_symmetry.space_group_name_H-M   'P 1'
#
loop_
_entity.id
_entity.type
_entity.pdbx_description
1 polymer ?
#
loop_
_entity_poly.entity_id
_entity_poly.type
_entity_poly.pdbx_seq_one_letter_code
_entity_poly.pdbx_strand_id
1 'polypeptide(L)'
;MCIRDSPYIAKQPRLIRPANYPPNTPGSGMWTGIIQGTQVAVINLMGRVFMPPSDDPFRAADRLLESLPAEAKVRLVDIHAEATSEKVAMGWYLDGRVSAVIGTHTHVQTADERVLPQGTAYLTDVGMTGSYSGVIGMKKSDVIARFTSAIARRAEHSTDEVRICAAVLEIDEATGKTRSIVRLNLAHEQ
;
A
#
# COMPACT_ATOMS: atom_id res chain seq x y z
N MET A 1 7.22 -5.66 7.34
CA MET A 1 6.40 -6.90 7.26
C MET A 1 7.31 -8.11 7.54
N CYS A 2 7.24 -8.72 8.73
CA CYS A 2 8.06 -9.89 9.06
C CYS A 2 7.37 -11.18 8.63
N ILE A 3 7.58 -11.60 7.39
CA ILE A 3 7.21 -12.95 6.94
C ILE A 3 8.33 -13.89 7.38
N ARG A 4 8.35 -14.24 8.67
CA ARG A 4 9.17 -15.37 9.15
C ARG A 4 8.37 -16.64 8.89
N ASP A 5 8.81 -17.46 7.94
CA ASP A 5 8.40 -18.84 7.67
C ASP A 5 7.01 -19.23 8.17
N SER A 6 5.98 -18.51 7.73
CA SER A 6 4.62 -18.78 8.18
C SER A 6 3.94 -19.67 7.16
N PRO A 7 3.60 -20.94 7.49
CA PRO A 7 2.79 -21.79 6.61
C PRO A 7 1.40 -21.19 6.32
N TYR A 8 1.02 -20.11 7.02
CA TYR A 8 -0.20 -19.36 6.78
C TYR A 8 -0.19 -18.65 5.41
N ILE A 9 0.92 -18.01 5.00
CA ILE A 9 0.93 -17.26 3.74
C ILE A 9 0.75 -18.17 2.52
N ALA A 10 1.25 -19.40 2.60
CA ALA A 10 1.06 -20.40 1.55
C ALA A 10 -0.40 -20.90 1.45
N LYS A 11 -1.18 -20.80 2.54
CA LYS A 11 -2.58 -21.25 2.60
C LYS A 11 -3.59 -20.16 2.25
N GLN A 12 -3.17 -18.90 2.21
CA GLN A 12 -4.05 -17.74 1.98
C GLN A 12 -3.77 -17.13 0.61
N PRO A 13 -4.47 -17.55 -0.46
CA PRO A 13 -4.16 -17.11 -1.82
C PRO A 13 -4.35 -15.59 -2.02
N ARG A 14 -5.21 -14.95 -1.22
CA ARG A 14 -5.46 -13.49 -1.26
C ARG A 14 -4.48 -12.68 -0.39
N LEU A 15 -3.59 -13.35 0.36
CA LEU A 15 -2.56 -12.68 1.15
C LEU A 15 -1.30 -12.51 0.29
N ILE A 16 -1.06 -11.28 -0.12
CA ILE A 16 0.12 -10.89 -0.91
C ILE A 16 1.18 -10.21 -0.04
N ARG A 17 2.41 -10.16 -0.54
CA ARG A 17 3.57 -9.52 0.06
C ARG A 17 4.28 -8.63 -0.95
N PRO A 18 5.30 -7.82 -0.59
CA PRO A 18 5.97 -7.00 -1.58
C PRO A 18 6.66 -7.86 -2.65
N ALA A 19 6.35 -7.63 -3.92
CA ALA A 19 6.81 -8.44 -5.04
C ALA A 19 8.33 -8.42 -5.23
N ASN A 20 8.95 -7.30 -4.87
CA ASN A 20 10.39 -7.04 -4.98
C ASN A 20 11.21 -7.51 -3.76
N TYR A 21 10.70 -8.49 -3.01
CA TYR A 21 11.50 -9.28 -2.07
C TYR A 21 12.38 -10.31 -2.81
N PRO A 22 13.48 -10.77 -2.20
CA PRO A 22 14.38 -11.75 -2.80
C PRO A 22 13.65 -13.00 -3.32
N PRO A 23 14.20 -13.66 -4.37
CA PRO A 23 13.70 -14.94 -4.85
C PRO A 23 13.55 -15.96 -3.72
N ASN A 24 12.59 -16.87 -3.86
CA ASN A 24 12.25 -17.90 -2.85
C ASN A 24 11.61 -17.36 -1.56
N THR A 25 11.25 -16.07 -1.49
CA THR A 25 10.40 -15.56 -0.40
C THR A 25 9.00 -16.16 -0.49
N PRO A 26 8.46 -16.79 0.58
CA PRO A 26 7.13 -17.39 0.58
C PRO A 26 6.01 -16.40 0.23
N GLY A 27 4.98 -16.90 -0.46
CA GLY A 27 3.82 -16.10 -0.90
C GLY A 27 4.04 -15.36 -2.23
N SER A 28 2.99 -14.69 -2.69
CA SER A 28 2.98 -13.99 -3.99
C SER A 28 3.08 -12.48 -3.84
N GLY A 29 3.68 -11.83 -4.84
CA GLY A 29 3.70 -10.38 -5.00
C GLY A 29 2.40 -9.78 -5.56
N MET A 30 1.56 -10.64 -6.13
CA MET A 30 0.35 -10.27 -6.85
C MET A 30 -0.75 -11.30 -6.64
N TRP A 31 -1.97 -10.82 -6.51
CA TRP A 31 -3.18 -11.64 -6.58
C TRP A 31 -3.96 -11.27 -7.84
N THR A 32 -4.57 -12.27 -8.47
CA THR A 32 -5.50 -12.07 -9.58
C THR A 32 -6.77 -12.88 -9.34
N GLY A 33 -7.91 -12.38 -9.82
CA GLY A 33 -9.17 -13.09 -9.71
C GLY A 33 -10.33 -12.34 -10.36
N ILE A 34 -11.48 -13.02 -10.43
CA ILE A 34 -12.72 -12.44 -10.98
C ILE A 34 -13.58 -11.94 -9.83
N ILE A 35 -13.97 -10.67 -9.89
CA ILE A 35 -14.89 -10.03 -8.95
C ILE A 35 -16.08 -9.54 -9.77
N GLN A 36 -17.28 -10.08 -9.50
CA GLN A 36 -18.52 -9.70 -10.18
C GLN A 36 -18.42 -9.72 -11.73
N GLY A 37 -17.63 -10.64 -12.29
CA GLY A 37 -17.42 -10.76 -13.74
C GLY A 37 -16.21 -10.01 -14.28
N THR A 38 -15.55 -9.18 -13.47
CA THR A 38 -14.39 -8.38 -13.87
C THR A 38 -13.09 -8.98 -13.36
N GLN A 39 -12.12 -9.14 -14.26
CA GLN A 39 -10.79 -9.63 -13.92
C GLN A 39 -9.98 -8.51 -13.26
N VAL A 40 -9.55 -8.75 -12.02
CA VAL A 40 -8.83 -7.80 -11.16
C VAL A 40 -7.44 -8.33 -10.84
N ALA A 41 -6.47 -7.43 -10.78
CA ALA A 41 -5.13 -7.68 -10.24
C ALA A 41 -4.82 -6.72 -9.09
N VAL A 42 -4.22 -7.24 -8.02
CA VAL A 42 -3.72 -6.47 -6.88
C VAL A 42 -2.24 -6.78 -6.68
N ILE A 43 -1.41 -5.76 -6.70
CA ILE A 43 0.05 -5.84 -6.64
C ILE A 43 0.52 -5.09 -5.39
N ASN A 44 1.46 -5.67 -4.66
CA ASN A 44 2.13 -5.01 -3.55
C ASN A 44 3.62 -4.84 -3.86
N LEU A 45 4.16 -3.65 -3.62
CA LEU A 45 5.55 -3.27 -3.85
C LEU A 45 6.10 -2.60 -2.60
N MET A 46 7.42 -2.68 -2.40
CA MET A 46 8.11 -1.97 -1.32
C MET A 46 9.11 -0.96 -1.89
N GLY A 47 9.11 0.26 -1.34
CA GLY A 47 10.14 1.25 -1.62
C GLY A 47 11.50 0.86 -1.05
N ARG A 48 12.55 1.60 -1.40
CA ARG A 48 13.93 1.36 -0.97
C ARG A 48 14.51 2.54 -0.20
N VAL A 49 14.05 3.75 -0.46
CA VAL A 49 14.59 4.94 0.20
C VAL A 49 14.12 4.96 1.66
N PHE A 50 15.08 4.99 2.60
CA PHE A 50 14.87 4.86 4.05
C PHE A 50 14.25 3.53 4.51
N MET A 51 14.31 2.49 3.67
CA MET A 51 13.77 1.15 3.95
C MET A 51 14.85 0.07 3.83
N PRO A 52 14.61 -1.15 4.35
CA PRO A 52 15.52 -2.27 4.13
C PRO A 52 15.81 -2.50 2.64
N PRO A 53 17.02 -2.94 2.27
CA PRO A 53 17.35 -3.26 0.89
C PRO A 53 16.40 -4.29 0.28
N SER A 54 15.94 -4.02 -0.94
CA SER A 54 15.08 -4.90 -1.73
C SER A 54 15.38 -4.70 -3.22
N ASP A 55 14.85 -5.60 -4.05
CA ASP A 55 14.97 -5.47 -5.50
C ASP A 55 14.24 -4.21 -5.99
N ASP A 56 14.54 -3.79 -7.21
CA ASP A 56 13.96 -2.61 -7.83
C ASP A 56 12.42 -2.73 -7.98
N PRO A 57 11.63 -1.90 -7.28
CA PRO A 57 10.17 -1.97 -7.35
C PRO A 57 9.62 -1.59 -8.73
N PHE A 58 10.31 -0.74 -9.49
CA PHE A 58 9.87 -0.30 -10.83
C PHE A 58 9.93 -1.47 -11.82
N ARG A 59 11.07 -2.15 -11.88
CA ARG A 59 11.25 -3.36 -12.70
C ARG A 59 10.37 -4.52 -12.22
N ALA A 60 10.09 -4.62 -10.92
CA ALA A 60 9.15 -5.63 -10.42
C ALA A 60 7.72 -5.35 -10.90
N ALA A 61 7.29 -4.08 -10.90
CA ALA A 61 6.01 -3.68 -11.46
C ALA A 61 5.90 -4.05 -12.94
N ASP A 62 6.93 -3.74 -13.75
CA ASP A 62 6.95 -4.10 -15.18
C ASP A 62 6.73 -5.59 -15.41
N ARG A 63 7.54 -6.46 -14.77
CA ARG A 63 7.44 -7.91 -14.94
C ARG A 63 6.06 -8.46 -14.58
N LEU A 64 5.46 -7.93 -13.51
CA LEU A 64 4.13 -8.36 -13.09
C LEU A 64 3.06 -7.91 -14.09
N LEU A 65 3.13 -6.67 -14.56
CA LEU A 65 2.19 -6.14 -15.54
C LEU A 65 2.30 -6.87 -16.89
N GLU A 66 3.51 -7.24 -17.30
CA GLU A 66 3.74 -8.07 -18.51
C GLU A 66 3.18 -9.49 -18.38
N SER A 67 3.14 -10.04 -17.16
CA SER A 67 2.59 -11.38 -16.91
C SER A 67 1.05 -11.42 -16.85
N LEU A 68 0.38 -10.27 -16.78
CA LEU A 68 -1.07 -10.21 -16.67
C LEU A 68 -1.76 -10.53 -18.00
N PRO A 69 -2.90 -11.25 -17.96
CA PRO A 69 -3.72 -11.43 -19.15
C PRO A 69 -4.30 -10.08 -19.60
N ALA A 70 -4.59 -9.94 -20.90
CA ALA A 70 -5.09 -8.69 -21.48
C ALA A 70 -6.43 -8.24 -20.87
N GLU A 71 -7.21 -9.20 -20.36
CA GLU A 71 -8.52 -9.00 -19.73
C GLU A 71 -8.42 -8.38 -18.34
N ALA A 72 -7.26 -8.49 -17.65
CA ALA A 72 -7.04 -7.91 -16.33
C ALA A 72 -6.80 -6.40 -16.44
N LYS A 73 -7.83 -5.63 -16.79
CA LYS A 73 -7.76 -4.17 -16.96
C LYS A 73 -7.80 -3.41 -15.64
N VAL A 74 -8.52 -3.94 -14.64
CA VAL A 74 -8.56 -3.36 -13.29
C VAL A 74 -7.34 -3.81 -12.51
N ARG A 75 -6.41 -2.88 -12.28
CA ARG A 75 -5.09 -3.16 -11.68
C ARG A 75 -4.82 -2.19 -10.55
N LEU A 76 -4.64 -2.70 -9.34
CA LEU A 76 -4.39 -1.91 -8.14
C LEU A 76 -2.96 -2.16 -7.66
N VAL A 77 -2.22 -1.10 -7.36
CA VAL A 77 -0.86 -1.16 -6.84
C VAL A 77 -0.80 -0.48 -5.48
N ASP A 78 -0.39 -1.24 -4.46
CA ASP A 78 0.03 -0.71 -3.16
C ASP A 78 1.55 -0.53 -3.16
N ILE A 79 2.01 0.72 -3.00
CA ILE A 79 3.43 1.05 -2.84
C ILE A 79 3.74 1.37 -1.37
N HIS A 80 4.24 0.36 -0.65
CA HIS A 80 4.65 0.48 0.74
C HIS A 80 6.03 1.11 0.84
N ALA A 81 6.11 2.43 1.01
CA ALA A 81 7.36 3.19 0.93
C ALA A 81 7.43 4.33 1.95
N GLU A 82 8.63 4.75 2.33
CA GLU A 82 8.82 5.92 3.22
C GLU A 82 8.92 7.22 2.42
N ALA A 83 9.82 7.28 1.43
CA ALA A 83 10.07 8.53 0.70
C ALA A 83 8.93 8.89 -0.26
N THR A 84 8.39 10.10 -0.09
CA THR A 84 7.36 10.66 -0.97
C THR A 84 7.82 10.74 -2.43
N SER A 85 9.10 11.04 -2.68
CA SER A 85 9.67 11.09 -4.03
C SER A 85 9.58 9.73 -4.76
N GLU A 86 9.85 8.63 -4.06
CA GLU A 86 9.77 7.28 -4.65
C GLU A 86 8.31 6.89 -4.95
N LYS A 87 7.37 7.27 -4.07
CA LYS A 87 5.93 7.05 -4.29
C LYS A 87 5.39 7.86 -5.46
N VAL A 88 5.72 9.15 -5.53
CA VAL A 88 5.27 10.03 -6.62
C VAL A 88 5.86 9.56 -7.95
N ALA A 89 7.13 9.17 -7.96
CA ALA A 89 7.77 8.59 -9.14
C ALA A 89 7.06 7.29 -9.59
N MET A 90 6.69 6.40 -8.67
CA MET A 90 5.93 5.19 -9.00
C MET A 90 4.57 5.51 -9.61
N GLY A 91 3.85 6.50 -9.06
CA GLY A 91 2.59 6.97 -9.60
C GLY A 91 2.71 7.40 -11.06
N TRP A 92 3.70 8.26 -11.36
CA TRP A 92 3.97 8.71 -12.73
C TRP A 92 4.45 7.59 -13.65
N TYR A 93 5.27 6.67 -13.14
CA TYR A 93 5.82 5.57 -13.92
C TYR A 93 4.75 4.58 -14.39
N LEU A 94 3.68 4.44 -13.62
CA LEU A 94 2.57 3.52 -13.91
C LEU A 94 1.32 4.23 -14.47
N ASP A 95 1.37 5.54 -14.69
CA ASP A 95 0.22 6.29 -15.22
C ASP A 95 -0.23 5.73 -16.58
N GLY A 96 -1.52 5.41 -16.68
CA GLY A 96 -2.15 4.78 -17.85
C GLY A 96 -1.94 3.27 -17.96
N ARG A 97 -1.10 2.66 -17.10
CA ARG A 97 -0.82 1.22 -17.10
C ARG A 97 -1.59 0.45 -16.02
N VAL A 98 -2.04 1.16 -14.99
CA VAL A 98 -2.80 0.63 -13.86
C VAL A 98 -3.98 1.54 -13.50
N SER A 99 -4.97 0.99 -12.80
CA SER A 99 -6.12 1.78 -12.34
C SER A 99 -5.72 2.68 -11.18
N ALA A 100 -4.94 2.19 -10.21
CA ALA A 100 -4.53 3.01 -9.07
C ALA A 100 -3.14 2.64 -8.54
N VAL A 101 -2.42 3.67 -8.06
CA VAL A 101 -1.21 3.56 -7.24
C VAL A 101 -1.50 4.25 -5.90
N ILE A 102 -1.66 3.46 -4.84
CA ILE A 102 -1.97 3.94 -3.49
C ILE A 102 -0.76 3.67 -2.61
N GLY A 103 -0.19 4.73 -2.02
CA GLY A 103 0.90 4.58 -1.08
C GLY A 103 0.44 4.18 0.31
N THR A 104 1.29 3.45 1.02
CA THR A 104 1.14 3.10 2.44
C THR A 104 2.47 3.29 3.17
N HIS A 105 2.56 2.90 4.46
CA HIS A 105 3.73 2.88 5.36
C HIS A 105 3.80 4.03 6.38
N THR A 106 3.57 5.27 5.97
CA THR A 106 3.87 6.43 6.84
C THR A 106 2.82 6.67 7.94
N HIS A 107 1.67 5.99 7.83
CA HIS A 107 0.53 6.02 8.75
C HIS A 107 -0.18 7.38 8.86
N VAL A 108 0.22 8.40 8.10
CA VAL A 108 -0.43 9.70 8.04
C VAL A 108 -1.04 9.88 6.65
N GLN A 109 -2.37 9.99 6.59
CA GLN A 109 -3.06 10.17 5.31
C GLN A 109 -2.69 11.50 4.66
N THR A 110 -2.33 11.47 3.37
CA THR A 110 -2.07 12.69 2.58
C THR A 110 -3.35 13.22 1.92
N ALA A 111 -3.31 14.48 1.49
CA ALA A 111 -4.43 15.18 0.84
C ALA A 111 -4.14 15.51 -0.63
N ASP A 112 -3.41 14.62 -1.31
CA ASP A 112 -2.97 14.76 -2.70
C ASP A 112 -3.65 13.73 -3.63
N GLU A 113 -4.78 13.18 -3.21
CA GLU A 113 -5.58 12.28 -4.03
C GLU A 113 -5.97 12.93 -5.36
N ARG A 114 -5.69 12.24 -6.45
CA ARG A 114 -6.01 12.74 -7.80
C ARG A 114 -6.03 11.62 -8.82
N VAL A 115 -6.66 11.89 -9.96
CA VAL A 115 -6.49 11.09 -11.17
C VAL A 115 -5.40 11.72 -12.01
N LEU A 116 -4.38 10.94 -12.38
CA LEU A 116 -3.27 11.33 -13.23
C LEU A 116 -3.72 11.46 -14.70
N PRO A 117 -2.96 12.18 -15.56
CA PRO A 117 -3.37 12.51 -16.92
C PRO A 117 -3.78 11.32 -17.80
N GLN A 118 -3.19 10.13 -17.61
CA GLN A 118 -3.54 8.95 -18.40
C GLN A 118 -4.61 8.05 -17.75
N GLY A 119 -5.16 8.47 -16.61
CA GLY A 119 -6.32 7.84 -15.96
C GLY A 119 -6.00 6.96 -14.76
N THR A 120 -4.79 7.01 -14.23
CA THR A 120 -4.43 6.29 -12.99
C THR A 120 -4.76 7.12 -11.76
N ALA A 121 -5.53 6.59 -10.82
CA ALA A 121 -5.67 7.22 -9.51
C ALA A 121 -4.38 7.14 -8.69
N TYR A 122 -4.09 8.19 -7.94
CA TYR A 122 -2.90 8.32 -7.13
C TYR A 122 -3.21 8.91 -5.76
N LEU A 123 -2.54 8.40 -4.73
CA LEU A 123 -2.52 8.96 -3.37
C LEU A 123 -1.17 8.63 -2.71
N THR A 124 -0.44 9.63 -2.18
CA THR A 124 0.89 9.41 -1.58
C THR A 124 0.84 8.52 -0.33
N ASP A 125 -0.13 8.67 0.55
CA ASP A 125 -0.35 7.72 1.64
C ASP A 125 -1.82 7.66 2.02
N VAL A 126 -2.39 6.46 2.02
CA VAL A 126 -3.78 6.25 2.45
C VAL A 126 -3.96 6.47 3.96
N GLY A 127 -2.87 6.45 4.73
CA GLY A 127 -2.85 6.57 6.18
C GLY A 127 -3.04 5.22 6.88
N MET A 128 -3.17 5.28 8.20
CA MET A 128 -3.39 4.10 9.04
C MET A 128 -4.87 3.98 9.42
N THR A 129 -5.37 2.73 9.44
CA THR A 129 -6.57 2.38 10.20
C THR A 129 -6.13 1.85 11.57
N GLY A 130 -6.48 2.56 12.63
CA GLY A 130 -5.98 2.30 13.98
C GLY A 130 -6.07 3.53 14.87
N SER A 131 -5.37 3.49 16.00
CA SER A 131 -5.42 4.55 17.02
C SER A 131 -4.62 5.81 16.62
N TYR A 132 -5.28 6.97 16.64
CA TYR A 132 -4.68 8.29 16.42
C TYR A 132 -4.32 9.03 17.71
N SER A 133 -4.69 8.47 18.86
CA SER A 133 -4.29 8.98 20.17
C SER A 133 -2.81 8.69 20.49
N GLY A 134 -2.03 8.13 19.57
CA GLY A 134 -0.62 7.78 19.75
C GLY A 134 0.34 8.57 18.86
N VAL A 135 1.60 8.13 18.84
CA VAL A 135 2.56 8.49 17.79
C VAL A 135 2.62 7.30 16.84
N ILE A 136 2.01 7.44 15.65
CA ILE A 136 2.07 6.43 14.58
C ILE A 136 1.48 5.07 15.05
N GLY A 137 0.44 5.10 15.90
CA GLY A 137 -0.24 3.92 16.46
C GLY A 137 0.38 3.34 17.73
N MET A 138 1.40 4.00 18.27
CA MET A 138 2.10 3.60 19.50
C MET A 138 1.86 4.61 20.62
N LYS A 139 1.92 4.16 21.87
CA LYS A 139 1.74 5.00 23.07
C LYS A 139 2.73 6.18 23.10
N LYS A 140 2.20 7.41 23.25
CA LYS A 140 2.98 8.66 23.15
C LYS A 140 4.21 8.67 24.04
N SER A 141 4.05 8.32 25.32
CA SER A 141 5.12 8.32 26.32
C SER A 141 6.32 7.47 25.91
N ASP A 142 6.03 6.28 25.36
CA ASP A 142 7.07 5.30 25.05
C ASP A 142 7.87 5.71 23.82
N VAL A 143 7.20 6.28 22.83
CA VAL A 143 7.86 6.78 21.62
C VAL A 143 8.67 8.03 21.93
N ILE A 144 8.11 8.99 22.69
CA ILE A 144 8.83 10.22 23.09
C ILE A 144 10.08 9.87 23.92
N ALA A 145 10.01 8.87 24.79
CA ALA A 145 11.15 8.41 25.57
C ALA A 145 12.32 7.93 24.69
N ARG A 146 12.06 7.36 23.50
CA ARG A 146 13.12 6.95 22.55
C ARG A 146 13.92 8.12 21.97
N PHE A 147 13.31 9.31 21.91
CA PHE A 147 13.96 10.52 21.40
C PHE A 147 14.60 11.36 22.52
N THR A 148 14.13 11.21 23.76
CA THR A 148 14.52 12.07 24.90
C THR A 148 15.36 11.36 25.96
N SER A 149 15.48 10.03 25.88
CA SER A 149 16.24 9.20 26.83
C SER A 149 17.07 8.15 26.12
N ALA A 150 18.22 7.80 26.70
CA ALA A 150 19.07 6.71 26.22
C ALA A 150 18.48 5.31 26.53
N ILE A 151 17.49 5.22 27.43
CA ILE A 151 16.85 3.95 27.81
C ILE A 151 15.56 3.79 27.00
N ALA A 152 15.65 3.15 25.84
CA ALA A 152 14.51 2.83 25.00
C ALA A 152 13.86 1.49 25.44
N ARG A 153 12.57 1.52 25.77
CA ARG A 153 11.75 0.31 25.94
C ARG A 153 10.98 0.00 24.64
N ARG A 154 10.50 -1.23 24.53
CA ARG A 154 9.53 -1.59 23.49
C ARG A 154 8.25 -0.77 23.75
N ALA A 155 7.80 -0.03 22.74
CA ALA A 155 6.61 0.79 22.86
C ALA A 155 5.35 -0.09 22.82
N GLU A 156 4.37 0.27 23.64
CA GLU A 156 3.03 -0.33 23.62
C GLU A 156 2.14 0.30 22.54
N HIS A 157 1.08 -0.39 22.13
CA HIS A 157 0.09 0.15 21.19
C HIS A 157 -0.82 1.18 21.90
N SER A 158 -1.21 2.23 21.18
CA SER A 158 -2.28 3.12 21.64
C SER A 158 -3.65 2.53 21.30
N THR A 159 -4.67 2.83 22.11
CA THR A 159 -6.02 2.22 22.00
C THR A 159 -7.14 3.20 21.66
N ASP A 160 -6.95 4.50 21.93
CA ASP A 160 -8.03 5.49 21.84
C ASP A 160 -8.01 6.23 20.50
N GLU A 161 -9.06 7.02 20.21
CA GLU A 161 -9.22 7.78 18.96
C GLU A 161 -8.98 6.90 17.72
N VAL A 162 -9.68 5.77 17.64
CA VAL A 162 -9.57 4.87 16.50
C VAL A 162 -10.17 5.53 15.26
N ARG A 163 -9.46 5.46 14.14
CA ARG A 163 -9.90 5.97 12.84
C ARG A 163 -9.75 4.92 11.76
N ILE A 164 -10.60 5.02 10.75
CA ILE A 164 -10.48 4.29 9.49
C ILE A 164 -9.99 5.30 8.44
N CYS A 165 -8.87 4.97 7.82
CA CYS A 165 -8.37 5.69 6.66
C CYS A 165 -8.39 4.78 5.44
N ALA A 166 -9.00 5.25 4.37
CA ALA A 166 -9.21 4.49 3.13
C ALA A 166 -9.26 5.43 1.92
N ALA A 167 -9.22 4.85 0.72
CA ALA A 167 -9.50 5.53 -0.54
C ALA A 167 -10.60 4.77 -1.28
N VAL A 168 -11.61 5.51 -1.74
CA VAL A 168 -12.71 5.01 -2.58
C VAL A 168 -12.38 5.38 -4.02
N LEU A 169 -12.44 4.40 -4.90
CA LEU A 169 -12.10 4.52 -6.31
C LEU A 169 -13.32 4.16 -7.16
N GLU A 170 -13.63 4.98 -8.16
CA GLU A 170 -14.57 4.61 -9.22
C GLU A 170 -13.78 4.27 -10.48
N ILE A 171 -13.78 3.00 -10.88
CA ILE A 171 -12.97 2.49 -12.00
C ILE A 171 -13.90 2.03 -13.11
N ASP A 172 -13.62 2.47 -14.33
CA ASP A 172 -14.27 1.97 -15.53
C ASP A 172 -13.70 0.59 -15.89
N GLU A 173 -14.48 -0.47 -15.69
CA GLU A 173 -14.03 -1.86 -15.86
C GLU A 173 -13.69 -2.21 -17.32
N ALA A 174 -14.30 -1.52 -18.29
CA ALA A 174 -14.06 -1.76 -19.71
C ALA A 174 -12.70 -1.19 -20.18
N THR A 175 -12.24 -0.11 -19.55
CA THR A 175 -10.99 0.57 -19.91
C THR A 175 -9.86 0.41 -18.88
N GLY A 176 -10.20 0.07 -17.63
CA GLY A 176 -9.28 0.05 -16.50
C GLY A 176 -8.95 1.43 -15.92
N LYS A 177 -9.50 2.52 -16.49
CA LYS A 177 -9.19 3.90 -16.06
C LYS A 177 -10.04 4.31 -14.86
N THR A 178 -9.46 5.07 -13.94
CA THR A 178 -10.17 5.63 -12.81
C THR A 178 -10.85 6.94 -13.16
N ARG A 179 -12.13 7.06 -12.80
CA ARG A 179 -12.96 8.25 -12.98
C ARG A 179 -12.83 9.21 -11.80
N SER A 180 -12.79 8.67 -10.59
CA SER A 180 -12.70 9.46 -9.36
C SER A 180 -11.97 8.72 -8.25
N ILE A 181 -11.36 9.49 -7.36
CA ILE A 181 -10.78 9.04 -6.09
C ILE A 181 -11.25 9.97 -4.98
N VAL A 182 -11.70 9.40 -3.87
CA VAL A 182 -12.07 10.14 -2.65
C VAL A 182 -11.43 9.47 -1.46
N ARG A 183 -10.70 10.23 -0.64
CA ARG A 183 -10.17 9.73 0.63
C ARG A 183 -11.24 9.72 1.71
N LEU A 184 -11.20 8.70 2.55
CA LEU A 184 -12.00 8.59 3.77
C LEU A 184 -11.08 8.70 4.98
N ASN A 185 -11.50 9.50 5.96
CA ASN A 185 -10.89 9.61 7.27
C ASN A 185 -12.03 9.67 8.29
N LEU A 186 -12.43 8.51 8.78
CA LEU A 186 -13.63 8.35 9.59
C LEU A 186 -13.22 8.04 11.03
N ALA A 187 -13.77 8.78 11.99
CA ALA A 187 -13.69 8.37 13.39
C ALA A 187 -14.50 7.09 13.58
N HIS A 188 -13.94 6.13 14.31
CA HIS A 188 -14.70 5.01 14.82
C HIS A 188 -15.42 5.48 16.08
N GLU A 189 -16.67 5.93 15.91
CA GLU A 189 -17.59 6.12 17.03
C GLU A 189 -17.91 4.72 17.59
N GLN A 190 -17.56 4.51 18.86
CA GLN A 190 -17.94 3.31 19.61
C GLN A 190 -19.37 3.45 20.15
#